data_AF-A0A2N6A0K8-F1
#
_entry.id   AF-A0A2N6A0K8-F1
#
_cell.length_a   1.000
_cell.length_b   1.000
_cell.length_c   1.000
_cell.angle_alpha   90.00
_cell.angle_beta   90.00
_cell.angle_gamma   90.00
#
_symmetry.space_group_name_H-M   'P 1'
#
loop_
_entity.id
_entity.type
_entity.pdbx_description
1 polymer ?
#
loop_
_entity_poly.entity_id
_entity_poly.type
_entity_poly.pdbx_seq_one_letter_code
_entity_poly.pdbx_strand_id
1 'polypeptide(L)' 'MPKGFEGGPDNVPPAEQDPKTKALGHIEMVRQQCAVMGFNDAEWGQLDEIRRQLEEDEISPEEAERKADGVFNSKQDYH' A
#
# COMPACT_ATOMS: atom_id res chain seq x y z
N MET A 1 -26.37 1.94 -44.55
CA MET A 1 -26.91 1.90 -43.16
C MET A 1 -27.56 0.53 -42.98
N PRO A 2 -27.33 -0.21 -41.89
CA PRO A 2 -27.58 0.25 -40.51
C PRO A 2 -26.33 0.52 -39.67
N LYS A 3 -26.59 1.23 -38.56
CA LYS A 3 -25.70 1.59 -37.46
C LYS A 3 -25.62 0.44 -36.45
N GLY A 4 -24.57 0.46 -35.63
CA GLY A 4 -24.61 -0.06 -34.27
C GLY A 4 -23.76 -1.30 -34.05
N PHE A 5 -22.57 -1.11 -33.48
CA PHE A 5 -22.21 -1.79 -32.25
C PHE A 5 -21.23 -0.89 -31.50
N GLU A 6 -21.77 -0.27 -30.46
CA GLU A 6 -21.07 0.53 -29.47
C GLU A 6 -20.32 -0.41 -28.51
N GLY A 7 -19.24 0.11 -27.90
CA GLY A 7 -18.54 -0.56 -26.81
C GLY A 7 -17.23 -1.21 -27.23
N GLY A 8 -16.19 -0.39 -27.41
CA GLY A 8 -14.81 -0.88 -27.30
C GLY A 8 -14.58 -1.45 -25.88
N PRO A 9 -13.60 -2.36 -25.71
CA PRO A 9 -13.37 -3.04 -24.45
C PRO A 9 -13.25 -2.01 -23.35
N ASP A 10 -14.13 -2.18 -22.38
CA ASP A 10 -14.36 -1.35 -21.22
C ASP A 10 -13.11 -0.55 -20.85
N ASN A 11 -13.16 0.74 -21.13
CA ASN A 11 -12.39 1.73 -20.41
C ASN A 11 -13.00 1.74 -19.00
N VAL A 12 -12.71 0.68 -18.24
CA VAL A 12 -13.03 0.60 -16.82
C VAL A 12 -12.37 1.85 -16.26
N PRO A 13 -13.13 2.83 -15.71
CA PRO A 13 -12.49 3.90 -14.97
C PRO A 13 -11.53 3.22 -13.99
N PRO A 14 -10.30 3.72 -13.80
CA PRO A 14 -9.41 3.15 -12.81
C PRO A 14 -10.25 3.08 -11.54
N ALA A 15 -10.63 1.86 -11.15
CA ALA A 15 -11.51 1.65 -10.02
C ALA A 15 -10.95 2.54 -8.93
N GLU A 16 -11.74 3.48 -8.39
CA GLU A 16 -11.34 4.25 -7.22
C GLU A 16 -10.76 3.23 -6.26
N GLN A 17 -9.43 3.14 -6.22
CA GLN A 17 -8.79 2.01 -5.56
C GLN A 17 -9.16 2.25 -4.12
N ASP A 18 -9.91 1.30 -3.57
CA ASP A 18 -10.39 1.41 -2.20
C ASP A 18 -9.22 1.90 -1.35
N PRO A 19 -9.40 2.94 -0.51
CA PRO A 19 -8.29 3.58 0.16
C PRO A 19 -7.45 2.57 0.95
N LYS A 20 -8.06 1.47 1.43
CA LYS A 20 -7.36 0.33 2.04
C LYS A 20 -6.46 -0.40 1.04
N THR A 21 -6.93 -0.66 -0.17
CA THR A 21 -6.12 -1.26 -1.26
C THR A 21 -4.93 -0.39 -1.62
N LYS A 22 -5.12 0.93 -1.69
CA LYS A 22 -4.03 1.89 -1.94
C LYS A 22 -2.99 1.84 -0.81
N ALA A 23 -3.44 1.87 0.45
CA ALA A 23 -2.55 1.82 1.60
C ALA A 23 -1.81 0.48 1.72
N LEU A 24 -2.46 -0.66 1.41
CA LEU A 24 -1.80 -1.96 1.34
C LEU A 24 -0.69 -1.98 0.26
N GLY A 25 -0.97 -1.40 -0.91
CA GLY A 25 0.04 -1.24 -1.96
C GLY A 25 1.23 -0.39 -1.53
N HIS A 26 0.97 0.68 -0.76
CA HIS A 26 2.02 1.53 -0.19
C HIS A 26 2.88 0.78 0.83
N ILE A 27 2.26 0.04 1.76
CA ILE A 27 2.98 -0.78 2.75
C ILE A 27 3.89 -1.80 2.04
N GLU A 28 3.41 -2.47 1.00
CA GLU A 28 4.22 -3.44 0.24
C GLU A 28 5.38 -2.76 -0.52
N MET A 29 5.17 -1.55 -1.04
CA MET A 29 6.24 -0.76 -1.65
C MET A 29 7.34 -0.42 -0.63
N VAL A 30 6.94 0.07 0.55
CA VAL A 30 7.87 0.32 1.67
C VAL A 30 8.60 -0.96 2.04
N ARG A 31 7.88 -2.08 2.17
CA ARG A 31 8.45 -3.40 2.47
C ARG A 31 9.56 -3.79 1.51
N GLN A 32 9.37 -3.60 0.21
CA GLN A 32 10.39 -3.88 -0.81
C GLN A 32 11.61 -2.98 -0.69
N GLN A 33 11.41 -1.68 -0.43
CA GLN A 33 12.53 -0.76 -0.22
C GLN A 33 13.33 -1.13 1.05
N CYS A 34 12.63 -1.48 2.12
CA CYS A 34 13.19 -1.97 3.38
C CYS A 34 13.99 -3.27 3.21
N ALA A 35 13.56 -4.17 2.33
CA ALA A 35 14.28 -5.40 2.01
C ALA A 35 15.66 -5.12 1.41
N VAL A 36 15.75 -4.11 0.53
CA VAL A 36 17.02 -3.69 -0.08
C VAL A 36 17.95 -3.04 0.94
N MET A 37 17.39 -2.39 1.98
CA MET A 37 18.16 -1.77 3.07
C MET A 37 18.56 -2.74 4.19
N GLY A 38 18.14 -4.01 4.13
CA GLY A 38 18.52 -5.02 5.13
C GLY A 38 17.82 -4.85 6.48
N PHE A 39 16.51 -4.62 6.46
CA PHE A 39 15.66 -4.61 7.65
C PHE A 39 15.86 -5.84 8.54
N ASN A 40 15.82 -5.62 9.86
CA ASN A 40 15.88 -6.68 10.85
C ASN A 40 14.48 -7.21 11.20
N ASP A 41 14.42 -8.35 11.91
CA ASP A 41 13.17 -9.03 12.27
C ASP A 41 12.19 -8.14 13.06
N ALA A 42 12.69 -7.22 13.89
CA ALA A 42 11.84 -6.34 14.68
C ALA A 42 11.09 -5.32 13.79
N GLU A 43 11.74 -4.83 12.74
CA GLU A 43 11.17 -3.84 11.84
C GLU A 43 10.24 -4.48 10.80
N TRP A 44 10.53 -5.72 10.41
CA TRP A 44 9.55 -6.54 9.70
C TRP A 44 8.27 -6.73 10.51
N GLY A 45 8.41 -7.00 11.81
CA GLY A 45 7.28 -7.09 12.73
C GLY A 45 6.45 -5.81 12.80
N GLN A 46 7.07 -4.63 12.69
CA GLN A 46 6.33 -3.36 12.65
C GLN A 46 5.52 -3.18 11.37
N LEU A 47 6.09 -3.51 10.20
CA LEU A 47 5.35 -3.44 8.93
C LEU A 47 4.22 -4.46 8.85
N ASP A 48 4.45 -5.69 9.32
CA ASP A 48 3.43 -6.73 9.37
C ASP A 48 2.29 -6.35 10.32
N GLU A 49 2.59 -5.73 11.46
CA GLU A 49 1.57 -5.24 12.40
C GLU A 49 0.73 -4.10 11.81
N ILE A 50 1.36 -3.14 11.10
CA ILE A 50 0.63 -2.05 10.42
C ILE A 50 -0.32 -2.63 9.36
N ARG A 51 0.14 -3.62 8.59
CA ARG A 51 -0.70 -4.30 7.60
C ARG A 51 -1.87 -5.01 8.27
N ARG A 52 -1.63 -5.75 9.35
CA ARG A 52 -2.67 -6.44 10.12
C ARG A 52 -3.72 -5.46 10.65
N GLN A 53 -3.29 -4.35 11.27
CA GLN A 53 -4.18 -3.31 11.78
C GLN A 53 -5.04 -2.68 10.67
N LEU A 54 -4.47 -2.49 9.47
CA LEU A 54 -5.23 -2.01 8.32
C LEU A 54 -6.23 -3.06 7.82
N GLU A 55 -5.84 -4.33 7.74
CA GLU A 55 -6.72 -5.44 7.34
C GLU A 55 -7.89 -5.64 8.32
N GLU A 56 -7.66 -5.46 9.62
CA GLU A 56 -8.66 -5.53 10.70
C GLU A 56 -9.47 -4.23 10.89
N ASP A 57 -9.23 -3.20 10.06
CA ASP A 57 -9.86 -1.88 10.17
C ASP A 57 -9.64 -1.19 11.54
N GLU A 58 -8.57 -1.56 12.25
CA GLU A 58 -8.15 -0.93 13.52
C GLU A 58 -7.54 0.46 13.30
N ILE A 59 -6.92 0.67 12.13
CA ILE A 59 -6.35 1.96 11.71
C ILE A 59 -6.91 2.39 10.36
N SER A 60 -6.98 3.71 10.13
CA SER A 60 -7.38 4.22 8.83
C SER A 60 -6.27 4.01 7.78
N PRO A 61 -6.62 3.94 6.48
CA PRO A 61 -5.63 3.84 5.42
C PRO A 61 -4.56 4.94 5.45
N GLU A 62 -4.95 6.18 5.75
CA GLU A 62 -4.02 7.32 5.88
C GLU A 62 -3.09 7.19 7.09
N GLU A 63 -3.55 6.57 8.17
CA GLU A 63 -2.72 6.28 9.33
C GLU A 63 -1.74 5.13 9.05
N ALA A 64 -2.19 4.11 8.31
CA ALA A 64 -1.34 3.01 7.88
C ALA A 64 -0.19 3.49 6.97
N GLU A 65 -0.49 4.36 6.00
CA GLU A 65 0.52 5.00 5.14
C GLU A 65 1.56 5.77 5.98
N ARG A 66 1.11 6.63 6.89
CA ARG A 66 2.01 7.41 7.78
C ARG A 66 2.87 6.53 8.68
N LYS A 67 2.32 5.45 9.24
CA LYS A 67 3.08 4.51 10.08
C LYS A 67 4.14 3.77 9.27
N ALA A 68 3.81 3.32 8.06
CA ALA A 68 4.75 2.64 7.17
C ALA A 68 5.91 3.57 6.78
N ASP A 69 5.62 4.82 6.43
CA ASP A 69 6.64 5.84 6.15
C ASP A 69 7.51 6.14 7.37
N GLY A 70 6.94 6.13 8.58
CA GLY A 70 7.69 6.30 9.83
C GLY A 70 8.71 5.19 10.06
N VAL A 71 8.33 3.94 9.75
CA VAL A 71 9.22 2.78 9.83
C VAL A 71 10.36 2.89 8.81
N PHE A 72 10.04 3.29 7.58
CA PHE A 72 11.06 3.54 6.54
C PHE A 72 12.05 4.65 6.93
N ASN A 73 11.54 5.80 7.40
CA ASN A 73 12.36 6.94 7.79
C ASN A 73 13.26 6.64 9.00
N SER A 74 12.77 5.90 10.01
CA SER A 74 13.59 5.48 11.16
C SER A 74 14.84 4.71 10.73
N LYS A 75 14.77 4.02 9.60
CA LYS A 75 15.88 3.27 9.02
C LYS A 75 16.80 4.12 8.15
N GLN A 76 16.28 5.16 7.50
CA GLN A 76 17.11 6.16 6.83
C GLN A 76 17.89 7.01 7.83
N ASP A 77 17.30 7.38 8.97
CA ASP A 77 17.99 8.16 10.02
C ASP A 77 19.07 7.36 10.77
N TYR A 78 19.05 6.03 10.69
CA TYR A 78 20.04 5.16 11.34
C TYR A 78 21.34 4.99 10.52
N HIS A 79 21.43 5.59 9.33
CA HIS A 79 22.55 5.49 8.39
C HIS A 79 23.12 6.86 8.03
#